data_AF-A0A2E6PFR7-F1
#
_entry.id   AF-A0A2E6PFR7-F1
#
_cell.length_a   1.000
_cell.length_b   1.000
_cell.length_c   1.000
_cell.angle_alpha   90.00
_cell.angle_beta   90.00
_cell.angle_gamma   90.00
#
_symmetry.space_group_name_H-M   'P 1'
#
loop_
_entity.id
_entity.type
_entity.pdbx_description
1 polymer ?
#
loop_
_entity_poly.entity_id
_entity_poly.type
_entity_poly.pdbx_seq_one_letter_code
_entity_poly.pdbx_strand_id
1 'polypeptide(L)' 'MYWAEFLTIAVAHLFAVASPGPDFAVVMRQSVTGGTLAGLWTSFGVSIAILLHVGYCILGVAFVISQSPTLFSTMKFI' A
#
# COMPACT_ATOMS: atom_id res chain seq x y z
N MET A 1 3.88 -33.61 -14.49
CA MET A 1 3.19 -32.55 -15.26
C MET A 1 2.71 -31.46 -14.30
N TYR A 2 3.64 -30.75 -13.67
CA TYR A 2 3.39 -29.59 -12.78
C TYR A 2 4.44 -28.49 -12.95
N TRP A 3 5.42 -28.74 -13.84
CA TRP A 3 6.56 -27.85 -14.00
C TRP A 3 6.17 -26.55 -14.69
N ALA A 4 5.17 -26.59 -15.57
CA ALA A 4 4.56 -25.41 -16.14
C ALA A 4 3.87 -24.56 -15.06
N GLU A 5 3.04 -25.14 -14.20
CA GLU A 5 2.33 -24.40 -13.13
C GLU A 5 3.28 -23.76 -12.13
N PHE A 6 4.34 -24.48 -11.73
CA PHE A 6 5.39 -23.91 -10.89
C PHE A 6 6.07 -22.71 -11.56
N LEU A 7 6.41 -22.82 -12.85
CA LEU A 7 7.06 -21.74 -13.58
C LEU A 7 6.14 -20.51 -13.69
N THR A 8 4.84 -20.69 -13.94
CA THR A 8 3.88 -19.58 -13.97
C THR A 8 3.77 -18.89 -12.62
N ILE A 9 3.68 -19.66 -11.53
CA ILE A 9 3.60 -19.12 -10.16
C ILE A 9 4.90 -18.39 -9.79
N ALA A 10 6.05 -18.94 -10.16
CA ALA A 10 7.35 -18.33 -9.92
C ALA A 10 7.52 -17.01 -10.68
N VAL A 11 7.13 -16.96 -11.96
CA VAL A 11 7.17 -15.73 -12.76
C VAL A 11 6.17 -14.70 -12.23
N ALA A 12 4.95 -15.11 -11.87
CA ALA A 12 3.97 -14.22 -11.27
C ALA A 12 4.47 -13.63 -9.94
N HIS A 13 5.11 -14.43 -9.09
CA HIS A 13 5.74 -13.95 -7.86
C HIS A 13 6.91 -13.02 -8.12
N LEU A 14 7.75 -13.30 -9.12
CA LEU A 14 8.82 -12.41 -9.50
C LEU A 14 8.28 -11.05 -9.98
N PHE A 15 7.22 -11.02 -10.79
CA PHE A 15 6.58 -9.76 -11.19
C PHE A 15 5.93 -9.04 -10.00
N ALA A 16 5.30 -9.78 -9.09
CA ALA A 16 4.70 -9.20 -7.88
C ALA A 16 5.76 -8.60 -6.94
N VAL A 17 6.91 -9.26 -6.76
CA VAL A 17 8.00 -8.80 -5.89
C VAL A 17 8.85 -7.72 -6.55
N ALA A 18 9.01 -7.80 -7.88
CA ALA A 18 9.79 -6.85 -8.65
C ALA A 18 9.01 -5.59 -8.99
N SER A 19 7.67 -5.58 -8.86
CA SER A 19 6.83 -4.39 -8.95
C SER A 19 7.24 -3.44 -7.83
N PRO A 20 8.12 -2.45 -8.10
CA PRO A 20 8.38 -1.41 -7.12
C PRO A 20 7.04 -0.69 -7.03
N GLY A 21 6.41 -0.71 -5.85
CA GLY A 21 5.11 -0.06 -5.69
C GLY A 21 5.17 1.38 -6.23
N PRO A 22 4.04 1.95 -6.67
CA PRO A 22 4.01 3.31 -7.24
C PRO A 22 4.76 4.34 -6.38
N ASP A 23 4.70 4.22 -5.05
CA ASP A 23 5.47 5.01 -4.10
C ASP A 23 6.99 4.86 -4.22
N PHE A 24 7.49 3.63 -4.37
CA PHE A 24 8.94 3.36 -4.51
C PHE A 24 9.46 3.86 -5.85
N ALA A 25 8.68 3.72 -6.92
CA ALA A 25 9.01 4.23 -8.24
C ALA A 25 9.10 5.77 -8.25
N VAL A 26 8.19 6.46 -7.57
CA VAL A 26 8.19 7.94 -7.47
C VAL A 26 9.37 8.43 -6.65
N VAL A 27 9.64 7.85 -5.49
CA VAL A 27 10.78 8.23 -4.62
C VAL A 27 12.11 7.95 -5.33
N MET A 28 12.25 6.81 -5.99
CA MET A 28 13.46 6.47 -6.75
C MET A 28 13.67 7.43 -7.93
N ARG A 29 12.62 7.74 -8.72
CA ARG A 29 12.72 8.68 -9.84
C ARG A 29 13.15 10.07 -9.40
N GLN A 30 12.60 10.56 -8.28
CA GLN A 30 12.97 11.86 -7.73
C GLN A 30 14.38 11.86 -7.13
N SER A 31 14.80 10.75 -6.51
CA SER A 31 16.17 10.57 -6.02
C SER A 31 17.21 10.57 -7.14
N VAL A 32 16.88 9.93 -8.27
CA VAL A 32 17.77 9.79 -9.44
C VAL A 32 17.81 11.08 -10.28
N THR A 33 16.69 11.77 -10.42
CA THR A 33 16.59 12.97 -11.31
C THR A 33 16.92 14.28 -10.57
N GLY A 34 16.51 14.39 -9.31
CA GLY A 34 16.67 15.60 -8.48
C GLY A 34 17.74 15.48 -7.39
N GLY A 35 18.44 14.35 -7.32
CA GLY A 35 19.43 14.06 -6.29
C GLY A 35 18.83 13.56 -4.96
N THR A 36 19.71 13.18 -4.03
CA THR A 36 19.34 12.51 -2.77
C THR A 36 18.43 13.37 -1.89
N LEU A 37 18.58 14.70 -1.91
CA LEU A 37 17.74 15.62 -1.14
C LEU A 37 16.30 15.67 -1.67
N ALA A 38 16.11 15.70 -2.99
CA ALA A 38 14.78 15.66 -3.59
C ALA A 38 14.08 14.33 -3.27
N GLY A 39 14.82 13.22 -3.36
CA GLY A 39 14.36 11.90 -2.95
C GLY A 39 13.93 11.81 -1.48
N LEU A 40 14.74 12.38 -0.57
CA LEU A 40 14.41 12.41 0.86
C LEU A 40 13.11 13.16 1.13
N TRP A 41 12.94 14.34 0.52
CA TRP A 41 11.72 15.13 0.63
C TRP A 41 10.50 14.39 0.06
N THR A 42 10.67 13.66 -1.05
CA THR A 42 9.56 12.88 -1.63
C THR A 42 9.15 11.72 -0.71
N SER A 43 10.14 11.00 -0.15
CA SER A 43 9.90 9.90 0.79
C SER A 43 9.19 10.38 2.07
N PHE A 44 9.58 11.56 2.57
CA PHE A 44 8.95 12.17 3.73
C PHE A 44 7.49 12.54 3.47
N GLY A 45 7.20 13.15 2.31
CA GLY A 45 5.84 13.47 1.88
C GLY A 45 4.96 12.22 1.73
N VAL A 46 5.48 11.17 1.10
CA VAL A 46 4.79 9.87 0.96
C VAL A 46 4.49 9.26 2.33
N SER A 47 5.46 9.26 3.24
CA SER A 47 5.30 8.72 4.60
C SER A 47 4.21 9.46 5.39
N ILE A 48 4.19 10.80 5.33
CA ILE A 48 3.15 11.61 5.96
C ILE A 48 1.78 11.35 5.33
N ALA A 49 1.71 11.28 4.00
CA ALA A 49 0.46 11.01 3.29
C ALA A 49 -0.15 9.65 3.69
N ILE A 50 0.66 8.60 3.74
CA ILE A 50 0.23 7.27 4.17
C ILE A 50 -0.20 7.28 5.64
N LEU A 51 0.55 7.95 6.51
CA LEU A 51 0.22 8.02 7.94
C LEU A 51 -1.11 8.74 8.17
N LEU A 52 -1.35 9.86 7.50
CA LEU A 52 -2.64 10.55 7.54
C LEU A 52 -3.75 9.69 6.92
N HIS A 53 -3.47 9.01 5.81
CA HIS A 53 -4.44 8.16 5.12
C HIS A 53 -4.92 7.00 6.00
N VAL A 54 -3.98 6.24 6.54
CA VAL A 54 -4.25 5.12 7.44
C VAL A 54 -4.90 5.62 8.74
N GLY A 55 -4.41 6.75 9.27
CA GLY A 55 -4.97 7.37 10.47
C GLY A 55 -6.45 7.75 10.32
N TYR A 56 -6.82 8.43 9.23
CA TYR A 56 -8.23 8.77 9.00
C TYR A 56 -9.06 7.52 8.69
N CYS A 57 -8.53 6.52 8.00
CA CYS A 57 -9.25 5.28 7.75
C CYS A 57 -9.59 4.57 9.05
N ILE A 58 -8.62 4.45 9.97
CA ILE A 58 -8.84 3.82 11.28
C ILE A 58 -9.80 4.66 12.13
N LEU A 59 -9.61 5.98 12.21
CA LEU A 59 -10.50 6.88 12.95
C LEU A 59 -11.91 6.90 12.37
N GLY A 60 -12.03 6.93 11.05
CA GLY A 60 -13.31 6.90 10.33
C GLY A 60 -14.03 5.59 10.53
N VAL A 61 -13.35 4.45 10.41
CA VAL A 61 -13.91 3.13 10.72
C VAL A 61 -14.30 3.03 12.19
N ALA A 62 -13.45 3.47 13.13
CA ALA A 62 -13.76 3.48 14.56
C ALA A 62 -14.98 4.36 14.87
N PHE A 63 -15.11 5.53 14.23
CA PHE A 63 -16.24 6.43 14.39
C PHE A 63 -17.54 5.84 13.82
N VAL A 64 -17.46 5.18 12.65
CA VAL A 64 -18.60 4.48 12.02
C VAL A 64 -19.06 3.29 12.87
N ILE A 65 -18.13 2.53 13.46
CA ILE A 65 -18.44 1.40 14.35
C ILE A 65 -19.06 1.89 15.66
N SER A 66 -18.57 3.00 16.25
CA SER A 66 -19.13 3.55 17.49
C SER A 66 -20.56 4.09 17.35
N GLN A 67 -20.97 4.50 16.16
CA GLN A 67 -22.30 5.07 15.90
C GLN A 67 -23.39 4.05 15.58
N SER A 68 -23.07 2.79 15.22
CA SER A 68 -24.12 1.87 14.74
C SER A 68 -23.91 0.38 15.11
N PRO A 69 -24.75 -0.19 15.99
CA PRO A 69 -24.80 -1.65 16.21
C PRO A 69 -25.30 -2.44 14.98
N THR A 70 -25.88 -1.77 13.99
CA THR A 70 -26.38 -2.34 12.73
C THR A 70 -25.27 -2.60 11.70
N LEU A 71 -24.26 -1.72 11.55
CA LEU A 71 -23.12 -1.97 10.65
C LEU A 71 -22.16 -3.02 11.22
N PHE A 72 -22.00 -3.08 12.55
CA PHE A 72 -21.20 -4.12 13.19
C PHE A 72 -21.79 -5.53 12.96
N SER A 73 -23.13 -5.68 13.03
CA SER A 73 -23.78 -6.96 12.72
C SER A 73 -23.61 -7.38 11.26
N THR A 74 -23.53 -6.43 10.33
CA THR A 74 -23.38 -6.70 8.89
C THR A 74 -21.93 -7.08 8.54
N MET A 75 -20.93 -6.42 9.13
CA MET A 75 -19.52 -6.80 8.99
C MET A 75 -19.14 -8.08 9.75
N LYS A 76 -19.83 -8.42 10.84
CA LYS A 76 -19.61 -9.70 11.54
C LYS A 76 -20.11 -10.91 10.73
N PHE A 77 -20.95 -10.67 9.73
CA PHE A 77 -21.57 -11.72 8.91
C PHE A 77 -20.85 -11.96 7.57
N ILE A 78 -19.93 -11.07 7.17
CA ILE A 78 -19.07 -11.25 6.00
C ILE A 78 -17.77 -11.97 6.37
#